data_AF-A0A1M5KCE1-F1
#
_entry.id   AF-A0A1M5KCE1-F1
#
_cell.length_a   1.000
_cell.length_b   1.000
_cell.length_c   1.000
_cell.angle_alpha   90.00
_cell.angle_beta   90.00
_cell.angle_gamma   90.00
#
_symmetry.space_group_name_H-M   'P 1'
#
loop_
_entity.id
_entity.type
_entity.pdbx_description
1 polymer ?
#
loop_
_entity_poly.entity_id
_entity_poly.type
_entity_poly.pdbx_seq_one_letter_code
_entity_poly.pdbx_strand_id
1 'polypeptide(L)' 'MIRRYTGVDADGIAESDADHSMRCPGCGEWFDMRDLSQVLAHIHDAEVEIGMGQRPPERREH' A
#
# COMPACT_ATOMS: atom_id res chain seq x y z
N MET A 1 23.79 -4.92 1.40
CA MET A 1 23.49 -4.15 0.17
C MET A 1 21.99 -3.87 0.15
N ILE A 2 21.57 -2.65 0.51
CA ILE A 2 20.14 -2.29 0.56
C ILE A 2 19.68 -2.05 -0.88
N ARG A 3 18.77 -2.89 -1.39
CA ARG A 3 18.16 -2.70 -2.71
C ARG A 3 17.32 -1.42 -2.63
N ARG A 4 17.77 -0.36 -3.32
CA ARG A 4 17.01 0.88 -3.46
C ARG A 4 15.75 0.56 -4.23
N TYR A 5 14.61 0.69 -3.58
CA TYR A 5 13.31 0.62 -4.24
C TYR A 5 13.22 1.81 -5.21
N THR A 6 13.14 1.53 -6.50
CA THR A 6 13.12 2.54 -7.58
C THR A 6 11.71 3.04 -7.88
N GLY A 7 10.68 2.55 -7.17
CA GLY A 7 9.28 2.79 -7.52
C GLY A 7 8.83 2.02 -8.77
N VAL A 8 9.67 1.12 -9.29
CA VAL A 8 9.33 0.27 -10.44
C VAL A 8 8.94 -1.08 -9.89
N ASP A 9 7.66 -1.42 -10.06
CA ASP A 9 7.13 -2.73 -9.71
C ASP A 9 7.93 -3.81 -10.45
N ALA A 10 8.39 -4.83 -9.73
CA ALA A 10 9.28 -5.86 -10.30
C ALA A 10 8.55 -6.72 -11.35
N ASP A 11 7.22 -6.75 -11.29
CA ASP A 11 6.33 -7.44 -12.21
C ASP A 11 5.83 -6.52 -13.34
N GLY A 12 6.14 -5.22 -13.27
CA GLY A 12 6.31 -4.36 -14.44
C GLY A 12 5.07 -3.77 -15.12
N ILE A 13 3.87 -3.76 -14.54
CA ILE A 13 2.70 -3.13 -15.20
C ILE A 13 1.80 -2.43 -14.18
N ALA A 14 2.13 -1.16 -13.90
CA ALA A 14 1.10 -0.15 -13.71
C ALA A 14 1.39 0.93 -14.76
N GLU A 15 0.71 0.85 -15.90
CA GLU A 15 1.02 1.59 -17.13
C GLU A 15 0.60 3.06 -17.04
N SER A 16 -0.33 3.37 -16.14
CA SER A 16 -0.93 4.69 -15.99
C SER A 16 -1.30 5.00 -14.54
N ASP A 17 -1.55 6.28 -14.29
CA ASP A 17 -2.06 6.77 -13.02
C ASP A 17 -3.41 6.11 -12.64
N ALA A 18 -4.19 5.71 -13.64
CA ALA A 18 -5.49 5.06 -13.45
C ALA A 18 -5.38 3.64 -12.86
N ASP A 19 -4.27 2.93 -13.09
CA ASP A 19 -4.07 1.58 -12.56
C ASP A 19 -3.88 1.57 -11.03
N HIS A 20 -3.51 2.73 -10.47
CA HIS A 20 -3.33 2.91 -9.03
C HIS A 20 -4.58 3.46 -8.35
N SER A 21 -5.61 3.81 -9.12
CA SER A 21 -6.86 4.37 -8.61
C SER A 21 -7.87 3.25 -8.35
N MET A 22 -8.43 3.20 -7.14
CA MET A 22 -9.48 2.26 -6.76
C MET A 22 -10.80 3.00 -6.54
N ARG A 23 -11.91 2.44 -7.07
CA ARG A 23 -13.26 2.91 -6.75
C ARG A 23 -13.80 2.18 -5.53
N CYS A 24 -14.25 2.93 -4.53
CA CYS A 24 -14.89 2.37 -3.36
C CYS A 24 -16.26 1.77 -3.70
N PRO A 25 -16.53 0.50 -3.36
CA PRO A 25 -17.85 -0.10 -3.55
C PRO A 25 -18.90 0.44 -2.57
N GLY A 26 -18.48 1.02 -1.44
CA GLY A 26 -19.36 1.55 -0.40
C GLY A 26 -19.93 2.93 -0.72
N CYS A 27 -19.09 3.88 -1.13
CA CYS A 27 -19.50 5.26 -1.42
C CYS A 27 -19.33 5.69 -2.89
N GLY A 28 -18.63 4.91 -3.71
CA GLY A 28 -18.42 5.20 -5.13
C GLY A 28 -17.27 6.17 -5.43
N GLU A 29 -16.61 6.74 -4.43
CA GLU A 29 -15.45 7.63 -4.61
C GLU A 29 -14.21 6.89 -5.11
N TRP A 30 -13.38 7.59 -5.86
CA TRP A 30 -12.08 7.11 -6.33
C TRP A 30 -10.96 7.64 -5.43
N PHE A 31 -9.96 6.82 -5.13
CA PHE A 31 -8.79 7.21 -4.37
C PHE A 31 -7.53 6.52 -4.92
N ASP A 32 -6.38 7.20 -4.83
CA ASP A 32 -5.07 6.65 -5.23
C ASP A 32 -4.51 5.75 -4.12
N MET A 33 -4.24 4.49 -4.43
CA MET A 33 -3.73 3.49 -3.49
C MET A 33 -2.27 3.72 -3.05
N ARG A 34 -1.51 4.53 -3.79
CA ARG A 34 -0.14 4.94 -3.45
C ARG A 34 -0.12 6.11 -2.48
N ASP A 35 -1.14 6.96 -2.52
CA ASP A 35 -1.26 8.06 -1.58
C ASP A 35 -1.93 7.58 -0.30
N LEU A 36 -1.10 7.17 0.66
CA LEU A 36 -1.55 6.71 1.97
C LEU A 36 -2.44 7.75 2.68
N SER A 37 -2.24 9.04 2.42
CA SER A 37 -3.07 10.10 3.01
C SER A 37 -4.52 10.04 2.51
N GLN A 38 -4.73 9.86 1.20
CA GLN A 38 -6.04 9.61 0.60
C GLN A 38 -6.65 8.30 1.08
N VAL A 39 -5.88 7.20 1.13
CA VAL A 39 -6.38 5.91 1.61
C VAL A 39 -6.89 6.03 3.05
N LEU A 40 -6.10 6.63 3.94
CA LEU A 40 -6.48 6.78 5.36
C LEU A 40 -7.68 7.71 5.54
N ALA A 41 -7.76 8.81 4.77
CA ALA A 41 -8.91 9.71 4.80
C ALA A 41 -10.20 9.06 4.26
N HIS A 42 -10.05 8.04 3.42
CA HIS A 42 -11.16 7.37 2.76
C HIS A 42 -11.77 6.19 3.55
N ILE A 43 -11.05 5.63 4.53
CA ILE A 43 -11.52 4.50 5.32
C ILE A 43 -12.85 4.86 6.04
N HIS A 44 -13.91 4.12 5.73
CA HIS A 44 -15.20 4.24 6.39
C HIS A 44 -15.17 3.56 7.77
N ASP A 45 -15.32 4.35 8.84
CA ASP A 45 -15.57 3.90 10.21
C ASP A 45 -14.71 2.74 10.72
N ALA A 46 -13.43 2.68 10.34
CA ALA A 46 -12.51 1.66 10.86
C ALA A 46 -11.45 2.29 11.78
N GLU A 47 -11.30 1.69 12.97
CA GLU A 47 -10.12 1.89 13.80
C GLU A 47 -8.91 1.28 13.06
N VAL A 48 -7.99 2.13 12.61
CA VAL A 48 -6.75 1.67 11.96
C VAL A 48 -5.77 1.24 13.05
N GLU A 49 -5.67 -0.08 13.26
CA GLU A 49 -4.67 -0.67 14.14
C GLU A 49 -3.26 -0.51 13.54
N ILE A 50 -2.50 0.49 14.01
CA ILE A 50 -1.09 0.66 13.66
C ILE A 50 -0.27 -0.36 14.46
N GLY A 51 -0.04 -1.53 13.87
CA GLY A 51 0.87 -2.52 14.44
C GLY A 51 2.31 -1.99 14.48
N MET A 52 2.78 -1.61 15.67
CA MET A 52 4.22 -1.37 15.90
C MET A 52 4.95 -2.70 15.66
N GLY A 53 5.62 -2.81 14.51
CA GLY A 53 6.11 -4.06 13.94
C GLY A 53 6.76 -5.00 14.95
N GLN A 54 6.21 -6.21 15.07
CA GLN A 54 6.93 -7.32 15.65
C GLN A 54 8.12 -7.60 14.72
N ARG A 55 9.36 -7.55 15.23
CA ARG A 55 10.55 -7.91 14.45
C ARG A 55 10.29 -9.27 13.80
N PRO A 56 10.49 -9.41 12.47
CA PRO A 56 10.50 -10.72 11.85
C PRO A 56 11.48 -11.63 12.59
N PRO A 57 11.14 -12.91 12.85
CA PRO A 57 12.08 -13.83 13.48
C PRO A 57 13.37 -13.85 12.66
N GLU A 58 14.49 -13.78 13.38
CA GLU A 58 15.83 -13.88 12.80
C GLU A 58 15.94 -15.16 11.96
N ARG A 59 16.27 -15.01 10.67
CA ARG A 59 16.49 -16.16 9.79
C ARG A 59 17.75 -16.87 10.28
N ARG A 60 17.59 -18.00 10.96
CA ARG A 60 18.71 -18.90 11.25
C ARG A 60 19.14 -19.56 9.94
N GLU A 61 20.24 -19.06 9.39
CA GLU A 61 21.00 -19.74 8.35
C GLU A 61 21.66 -20.98 8.96
N HIS A 62 21.49 -22.13 8.30
CA HIS A 62 22.06 -23.43 8.64
C HIS A 62 22.88 -23.92 7.45
#